data_AF-A0AAN6WWE3-F1
#
_entry.id   AF-A0AAN6WWE3-F1
#
_cell.length_a   1.000
_cell.length_b   1.000
_cell.length_c   1.000
_cell.angle_alpha   90.00
_cell.angle_beta   90.00
_cell.angle_gamma   90.00
#
_symmetry.space_group_name_H-M   'P 1'
#
loop_
_entity.id
_entity.type
_entity.pdbx_description
1 polymer ?
#
loop_
_entity_poly.entity_id
_entity_poly.type
_entity_poly.pdbx_seq_one_letter_code
_entity_poly.pdbx_strand_id
1 'polypeptide(L)'
;MFSSLGNPRQAAAQLMNFGLILSTAFMMWKGLSVITDSPSPIVVVLSGSMEPAFQRGDLLLLWNRNLMADTSVGEIVVYNVKGKDIPIVHRVVRKFGEGPHAKLLTKGDNNVADDTELYARGQDYLDRTDIIGSVVGYLPFVGYVTIMLSEHPWMKTAMLGIMGLVVVLQRE
;
A
#
# COMPACT_ATOMS: atom_id res chain seq x y z
N MET A 1 -7.72 -41.76 14.97
CA MET A 1 -7.20 -40.61 14.17
C MET A 1 -7.79 -39.23 14.55
N PHE A 2 -8.81 -39.14 15.42
CA PHE A 2 -9.41 -37.87 15.87
C PHE A 2 -9.08 -37.46 17.33
N SER A 3 -8.21 -38.19 18.05
CA SER A 3 -8.13 -38.04 19.52
C SER A 3 -7.30 -36.86 20.03
N SER A 4 -6.69 -36.02 19.17
CA SER A 4 -5.96 -34.82 19.62
C SER A 4 -6.81 -33.54 19.66
N LEU A 5 -8.05 -33.56 19.15
CA LEU A 5 -9.04 -32.53 19.49
C LEU A 5 -9.45 -32.58 20.97
N GLY A 6 -9.10 -33.65 21.69
CA GLY A 6 -9.48 -33.86 23.08
C GLY A 6 -8.56 -33.23 24.13
N ASN A 7 -7.36 -32.74 23.75
CA ASN A 7 -6.42 -32.15 24.71
C ASN A 7 -6.47 -30.60 24.63
N PRO A 8 -7.24 -29.94 25.51
CA PRO A 8 -7.50 -28.50 25.41
C PRO A 8 -6.23 -27.65 25.48
N ARG A 9 -5.18 -28.17 26.14
CA ARG A 9 -3.88 -27.50 26.24
C ARG A 9 -3.15 -27.41 24.89
N GLN A 10 -3.19 -28.47 24.09
CA GLN A 10 -2.54 -28.47 22.77
C GLN A 10 -3.28 -27.55 21.79
N ALA A 11 -4.62 -27.61 21.80
CA ALA A 11 -5.45 -26.69 21.01
C ALA A 11 -5.20 -25.22 21.40
N ALA A 12 -5.12 -24.91 22.70
CA ALA A 12 -4.81 -23.56 23.17
C ALA A 12 -3.42 -23.09 22.73
N ALA A 13 -2.41 -23.95 22.79
CA ALA A 13 -1.05 -23.62 22.32
C ALA A 13 -1.02 -23.35 20.80
N GLN A 14 -1.71 -24.16 19.99
CA GLN A 14 -1.82 -23.95 18.55
C GLN A 14 -2.51 -22.63 18.21
N LEU A 15 -3.59 -22.29 18.92
CA LEU A 15 -4.28 -21.00 18.77
C LEU A 15 -3.39 -19.82 19.16
N MET A 16 -2.62 -19.95 20.25
CA MET A 16 -1.66 -18.91 20.67
C MET A 16 -0.55 -18.72 19.63
N ASN A 17 0.03 -19.80 19.10
CA ASN A 17 1.06 -19.73 18.07
C ASN A 17 0.53 -19.09 16.78
N PHE A 18 -0.68 -19.45 16.36
CA PHE A 18 -1.33 -18.82 15.22
C PHE A 18 -1.56 -17.32 15.47
N GLY A 19 -2.07 -16.94 16.65
CA GLY A 19 -2.19 -15.54 17.06
C GLY A 19 -0.85 -14.80 17.10
N LEU A 20 0.24 -15.46 17.49
CA LEU A 20 1.58 -14.89 17.47
C LEU A 20 2.07 -14.62 16.04
N ILE A 21 1.84 -15.54 15.10
CA ILE A 21 2.20 -15.34 13.69
C ILE A 21 1.43 -14.15 13.09
N LEU A 22 0.11 -14.06 13.35
CA LEU A 22 -0.69 -12.94 12.85
C LEU A 22 -0.28 -11.62 13.49
N SER A 23 -0.01 -11.60 14.80
CA SER A 23 0.41 -10.38 15.50
C SER A 23 1.80 -9.92 15.08
N THR A 24 2.75 -10.81 14.86
CA THR A 24 4.09 -10.47 14.36
C THR A 24 4.05 -9.87 12.96
N ALA A 25 3.26 -10.45 12.05
CA ALA A 25 3.03 -9.87 10.72
C ALA A 25 2.39 -8.46 10.81
N PHE A 26 1.38 -8.28 11.67
CA PHE A 26 0.74 -6.98 11.87
C PHE A 26 1.70 -5.95 12.49
N MET A 27 2.50 -6.35 13.49
CA MET A 27 3.51 -5.48 14.11
C MET A 27 4.59 -5.08 13.11
N MET A 28 5.02 -5.98 12.22
CA MET A 28 5.97 -5.66 11.15
C MET A 28 5.37 -4.62 10.20
N TRP A 29 4.13 -4.80 9.77
CA TRP A 29 3.43 -3.82 8.92
C TRP A 29 3.32 -2.44 9.60
N LYS A 30 2.84 -2.40 10.84
CA LYS A 30 2.73 -1.15 11.61
C LYS A 30 4.08 -0.52 11.89
N GLY A 31 5.11 -1.33 12.16
CA GLY A 31 6.49 -0.89 12.32
C GLY A 31 6.98 -0.19 11.06
N LEU A 32 6.75 -0.78 9.89
CA LEU A 32 7.08 -0.16 8.61
C LEU A 32 6.31 1.15 8.41
N SER A 33 4.99 1.18 8.68
CA SER A 33 4.19 2.41 8.59
C SER A 33 4.75 3.55 9.46
N VAL A 34 5.19 3.23 10.69
CA VAL A 34 5.79 4.22 11.59
C VAL A 34 7.15 4.64 11.07
N ILE A 35 8.00 3.71 10.62
CA ILE A 35 9.34 4.01 10.09
C ILE A 35 9.26 4.91 8.86
N THR A 36 8.33 4.68 7.95
CA THR A 36 8.20 5.49 6.73
C THR A 36 7.34 6.73 6.92
N ASP A 37 6.68 6.89 8.08
CA ASP A 37 5.63 7.89 8.35
C ASP A 37 4.48 7.86 7.32
N SER A 38 4.17 6.66 6.84
CA SER A 38 3.16 6.44 5.81
C SER A 38 2.12 5.44 6.30
N PRO A 39 0.81 5.73 6.20
CA PRO A 39 -0.23 4.77 6.56
C PRO A 39 -0.18 3.52 5.67
N SER A 40 0.31 3.65 4.44
CA SER A 40 0.48 2.55 3.48
C SER A 40 1.86 2.62 2.83
N PRO A 41 2.92 2.11 3.49
CA PRO A 41 4.29 2.20 3.02
C PRO A 41 4.56 1.46 1.71
N ILE A 42 3.66 0.54 1.34
CA ILE A 42 3.76 -0.26 0.12
C ILE A 42 2.45 -0.11 -0.64
N VAL A 43 2.54 0.21 -1.93
CA VAL A 43 1.38 0.29 -2.84
C VAL A 43 1.69 -0.38 -4.17
N VAL A 44 0.66 -0.69 -4.95
CA VAL A 44 0.81 -1.34 -6.26
C VAL A 44 0.19 -0.48 -7.34
N VAL A 45 0.89 -0.37 -8.48
CA VAL A 45 0.42 0.38 -9.65
C VAL A 45 -0.68 -0.40 -10.36
N LEU A 46 -1.85 0.22 -10.51
CA LEU A 46 -3.05 -0.42 -11.07
C LEU A 46 -3.32 -0.04 -12.53
N SER A 47 -2.71 1.05 -13.04
CA SER A 47 -2.96 1.61 -14.38
C SER A 47 -1.66 1.99 -15.09
N GLY A 48 -1.75 2.30 -16.38
CA GLY A 48 -0.63 2.76 -17.21
C GLY A 48 -0.46 4.28 -17.28
N SER A 49 -1.03 5.06 -16.34
CA SER A 49 -0.93 6.53 -16.35
C SER A 49 0.48 7.04 -16.06
N MET A 50 1.33 6.18 -15.48
CA MET A 50 2.72 6.49 -15.13
C MET A 50 3.73 5.91 -16.12
N GLU A 51 3.31 5.36 -17.26
CA GLU A 51 4.26 4.91 -18.27
C GLU A 51 5.03 6.11 -18.89
N PRO A 52 6.35 5.99 -19.15
CA PRO A 52 7.18 4.79 -19.02
C PRO A 52 7.85 4.61 -17.64
N ALA A 53 7.62 5.51 -16.67
CA ALA A 53 8.29 5.46 -15.37
C ALA A 53 7.88 4.24 -14.54
N PHE A 54 6.59 3.92 -14.51
CA PHE A 54 6.05 2.73 -13.84
C PHE A 54 5.00 2.04 -14.71
N GLN A 55 4.97 0.72 -14.61
CA GLN A 55 4.02 -0.13 -15.30
C GLN A 55 3.01 -0.72 -14.33
N ARG A 56 1.85 -1.14 -14.86
CA ARG A 56 0.87 -1.88 -14.08
C ARG A 56 1.52 -3.12 -13.46
N GLY A 57 1.30 -3.34 -12.17
CA GLY A 57 1.88 -4.45 -11.43
C GLY A 57 3.23 -4.15 -10.77
N ASP A 58 3.77 -2.94 -10.91
CA ASP A 58 4.92 -2.50 -10.11
C ASP A 58 4.49 -2.29 -8.65
N LEU A 59 5.31 -2.78 -7.72
CA LEU A 59 5.15 -2.54 -6.29
C LEU A 59 6.06 -1.39 -5.88
N LEU A 60 5.47 -0.33 -5.32
CA LEU A 60 6.18 0.89 -4.94
C LEU A 60 6.42 0.93 -3.43
N LEU A 61 7.62 1.36 -3.05
CA LEU A 61 8.00 1.63 -1.67
C LEU A 61 7.90 3.12 -1.42
N LEU A 62 7.12 3.49 -0.40
CA LEU A 62 6.82 4.87 -0.06
C LEU A 62 7.60 5.32 1.17
N TRP A 63 8.04 6.57 1.11
CA TRP A 63 8.69 7.26 2.20
C TRP A 63 8.06 8.63 2.36
N ASN A 64 7.54 8.92 3.55
CA ASN A 64 6.87 10.18 3.85
C ASN A 64 7.63 11.05 4.86
N ARG A 65 8.71 10.53 5.43
CA ARG A 65 9.61 11.28 6.31
C ARG A 65 10.52 12.19 5.50
N ASN A 66 9.93 13.26 4.99
CA ASN A 66 10.63 14.38 4.35
C ASN A 66 11.30 15.25 5.43
N LEU A 67 12.24 14.65 6.18
CA LEU A 67 12.93 15.25 7.34
C LEU A 67 13.83 16.45 6.97
N MET A 68 14.24 16.56 5.71
CA MET A 68 15.24 17.53 5.25
C MET A 68 14.81 18.37 4.05
N ALA A 69 13.76 17.99 3.32
CA ALA A 69 13.26 18.72 2.17
C ALA A 69 11.78 18.41 1.93
N ASP A 70 10.96 19.45 1.75
CA ASP A 70 9.60 19.31 1.26
C ASP A 70 9.56 18.57 -0.09
N THR A 71 8.42 17.95 -0.41
CA THR A 71 8.17 17.39 -1.74
C THR A 71 8.52 18.42 -2.81
N SER A 72 9.41 18.01 -3.71
CA SER A 72 9.94 18.84 -4.78
C SER A 72 9.26 18.54 -6.12
N VAL A 73 9.38 19.49 -7.05
CA VAL A 73 8.90 19.28 -8.43
C VAL A 73 9.71 18.15 -9.07
N GLY A 74 9.03 17.21 -9.70
CA GLY A 74 9.62 16.02 -10.30
C GLY A 74 9.51 14.75 -9.46
N GLU A 75 9.22 14.86 -8.16
CA GLU A 75 8.95 13.70 -7.31
C GLU A 75 7.67 12.97 -7.75
N ILE A 76 7.68 11.65 -7.62
CA ILE A 76 6.49 10.82 -7.80
C ILE A 76 5.90 10.58 -6.42
N VAL A 77 4.65 10.99 -6.24
CA VAL A 77 3.96 10.93 -4.96
C VAL A 77 2.71 10.08 -5.08
N VAL A 78 2.37 9.46 -3.96
CA VAL A 78 1.11 8.78 -3.79
C VAL A 78 0.23 9.64 -2.91
N TYR A 79 -0.96 9.98 -3.39
CA TYR A 79 -1.88 10.84 -2.68
C TYR A 79 -3.28 10.24 -2.65
N ASN A 80 -4.03 10.62 -1.62
CA ASN A 80 -5.44 10.29 -1.47
C ASN A 80 -6.31 11.47 -1.89
N VAL A 81 -7.42 11.17 -2.57
CA VAL A 81 -8.45 12.16 -2.86
C VAL A 81 -9.64 11.91 -1.95
N LYS A 82 -10.16 12.95 -1.30
CA LYS A 82 -11.34 12.83 -0.44
C LYS A 82 -12.53 12.27 -1.22
N GLY A 83 -13.11 11.17 -0.73
CA GLY A 83 -14.23 10.48 -1.37
C GLY A 83 -13.82 9.46 -2.44
N LYS A 84 -12.52 9.19 -2.62
CA LYS A 84 -12.02 8.05 -3.41
C LYS A 84 -11.27 7.08 -2.49
N ASP A 85 -11.58 5.79 -2.62
CA ASP A 85 -10.96 4.75 -1.80
C ASP A 85 -9.59 4.29 -2.32
N ILE A 86 -9.27 4.59 -3.59
CA ILE A 86 -8.06 4.14 -4.26
C ILE A 86 -7.08 5.32 -4.37
N PRO A 87 -5.86 5.20 -3.82
CA PRO A 87 -4.83 6.23 -3.94
C PRO A 87 -4.34 6.36 -5.38
N ILE A 88 -3.87 7.55 -5.72
CA ILE A 88 -3.35 7.87 -7.07
C ILE A 88 -1.84 8.10 -6.96
N VAL A 89 -1.09 7.56 -7.93
CA VAL A 89 0.37 7.69 -8.02
C VAL A 89 0.69 8.56 -9.22
N HIS A 90 1.15 9.79 -9.04
CA HIS A 90 1.50 10.69 -10.14
C HIS A 90 2.70 11.59 -9.80
N ARG A 91 3.26 12.26 -10.82
CA ARG A 91 4.42 13.13 -10.67
C ARG A 91 4.01 14.55 -10.32
N VAL A 92 4.69 15.16 -9.36
CA VAL A 92 4.54 16.59 -9.06
C VAL A 92 5.13 17.40 -10.22
N VAL A 93 4.29 18.15 -10.92
CA VAL A 93 4.69 19.00 -12.04
C VAL A 93 4.87 20.46 -11.65
N ARG A 94 4.16 20.91 -10.61
CA ARG A 94 4.31 22.27 -10.07
C ARG A 94 4.13 22.29 -8.56
N LYS A 95 4.85 23.20 -7.91
CA LYS A 95 4.75 23.52 -6.49
C LYS A 95 4.58 25.01 -6.32
N PHE A 96 3.62 25.42 -5.50
CA PHE A 96 3.38 26.83 -5.16
C PHE A 96 3.56 27.02 -3.66
N GLY A 97 4.47 27.93 -3.29
CA GLY A 97 4.84 28.18 -1.90
C GLY A 97 5.79 27.14 -1.31
N GLU A 98 6.11 27.32 -0.04
CA GLU A 98 7.03 26.47 0.73
C GLU A 98 6.40 26.08 2.07
N GLY A 99 6.87 24.97 2.65
CA GLY A 99 6.42 24.48 3.94
C GLY A 99 5.10 23.72 3.88
N PRO A 100 4.40 23.61 5.04
CA PRO A 100 3.28 22.69 5.21
C PRO A 100 2.03 23.04 4.39
N HIS A 101 1.93 24.29 3.90
CA HIS A 101 0.83 24.78 3.07
C HIS A 101 1.23 24.92 1.59
N ALA A 102 2.34 24.30 1.19
CA ALA A 102 2.73 24.25 -0.20
C ALA A 102 1.65 23.50 -1.01
N LYS A 103 1.19 24.14 -2.08
CA LYS A 103 0.19 23.59 -2.99
C LYS A 103 0.90 22.84 -4.11
N LEU A 104 0.47 21.62 -4.36
CA LEU A 104 1.09 20.73 -5.33
C LEU A 104 0.12 20.43 -6.47
N LEU A 105 0.65 20.46 -7.68
CA LEU A 105 -0.05 20.02 -8.88
C LEU A 105 0.64 18.75 -9.39
N THR A 106 -0.13 17.68 -9.52
CA THR A 106 0.35 16.40 -10.04
C THR A 106 -0.19 16.13 -11.44
N LYS A 107 0.52 15.26 -12.15
CA LYS A 107 0.13 14.75 -13.46
C LYS A 107 0.72 13.36 -13.67
N GLY A 108 -0.07 12.45 -14.25
CA GLY A 108 0.44 11.19 -14.77
C GLY A 108 1.40 11.39 -15.94
N ASP A 109 2.53 10.68 -15.93
CA ASP A 109 3.57 10.80 -16.96
C ASP A 109 3.00 10.55 -18.37
N ASN A 110 2.06 9.61 -18.50
CA ASN A 110 1.39 9.25 -19.75
C ASN A 110 0.04 9.99 -19.98
N ASN A 111 -0.36 10.90 -19.08
CA ASN A 111 -1.61 11.65 -19.25
C ASN A 111 -1.39 12.90 -20.11
N VAL A 112 -2.44 13.40 -20.79
CA VAL A 112 -2.36 14.65 -21.57
C VAL A 112 -2.57 15.87 -20.68
N ALA A 113 -3.56 15.81 -19.79
CA ALA A 113 -3.88 16.85 -18.82
C ALA A 113 -3.26 16.57 -17.44
N ASP A 114 -3.28 17.58 -16.57
CA ASP A 114 -2.95 17.43 -15.16
C ASP A 114 -4.13 16.81 -14.38
N ASP A 115 -3.90 16.55 -13.09
CA ASP A 115 -4.85 15.82 -12.25
C ASP A 115 -5.95 16.69 -11.63
N THR A 116 -6.11 17.94 -12.04
CA THR A 116 -7.09 18.88 -11.45
C THR A 116 -8.51 18.31 -11.47
N GLU A 117 -8.91 17.61 -12.53
CA GLU A 117 -10.21 16.93 -12.63
C GLU A 117 -10.35 15.71 -11.72
N LEU A 118 -9.23 15.13 -11.27
CA LEU A 118 -9.20 13.96 -10.40
C LEU A 118 -9.31 14.31 -8.92
N TYR A 119 -9.05 15.56 -8.55
CA TYR A 119 -9.11 16.04 -7.17
C TYR A 119 -10.55 16.13 -6.64
N ALA A 120 -10.69 16.40 -5.34
CA ALA A 120 -11.99 16.56 -4.72
C ALA A 120 -12.70 17.82 -5.23
N ARG A 121 -14.03 17.86 -5.14
CA ARG A 121 -14.80 19.05 -5.54
C ARG A 121 -14.34 20.29 -4.75
N GLY A 122 -13.98 21.34 -5.47
CA GLY A 122 -13.48 22.60 -4.89
C GLY A 122 -12.01 22.54 -4.44
N GLN A 123 -11.26 21.51 -4.86
CA GLN A 123 -9.83 21.37 -4.61
C GLN A 123 -9.06 21.50 -5.92
N ASP A 124 -8.33 22.60 -6.09
CA ASP A 124 -7.52 22.85 -7.30
C ASP A 124 -6.08 22.33 -7.16
N TYR A 125 -5.62 22.09 -5.92
CA TYR A 125 -4.27 21.65 -5.60
C TYR A 125 -4.27 20.66 -4.45
N LEU A 126 -3.25 19.82 -4.38
CA LEU A 126 -3.00 18.93 -3.25
C LEU A 126 -2.22 19.66 -2.16
N ASP A 127 -2.63 19.44 -0.91
CA ASP A 127 -1.84 19.84 0.26
C ASP A 127 -0.91 18.70 0.68
N ARG A 128 0.12 19.03 1.47
CA ARG A 128 1.05 18.02 2.00
C ARG A 128 0.34 16.91 2.79
N THR A 129 -0.79 17.21 3.42
CA THR A 129 -1.59 16.24 4.18
C THR A 129 -2.30 15.20 3.32
N ASP A 130 -2.50 15.49 2.02
CA ASP A 130 -3.11 14.55 1.08
C ASP A 130 -2.10 13.51 0.57
N ILE A 131 -0.79 13.76 0.78
CA ILE A 131 0.29 12.87 0.37
C ILE A 131 0.48 11.75 1.40
N ILE A 132 0.41 10.52 0.91
CA ILE A 132 0.70 9.28 1.66
C ILE A 132 2.21 9.05 1.77
N GLY A 133 2.94 9.40 0.71
CA GLY A 133 4.40 9.33 0.66
C GLY A 133 4.96 9.56 -0.74
N SER A 134 6.25 9.87 -0.82
CA SER A 134 7.01 9.91 -2.07
C SER A 134 7.57 8.52 -2.39
N VAL A 135 7.62 8.16 -3.66
CA VAL A 135 8.17 6.88 -4.11
C VAL A 135 9.70 6.93 -4.03
N VAL A 136 10.30 6.00 -3.29
CA VAL A 136 11.77 5.90 -3.13
C VAL A 136 12.38 4.68 -3.82
N GLY A 137 11.55 3.72 -4.22
CA GLY A 137 11.98 2.52 -4.93
C GLY A 137 10.79 1.71 -5.38
N TYR A 138 11.04 0.73 -6.25
CA TYR A 138 10.00 -0.17 -6.73
C TYR A 138 10.55 -1.56 -7.07
N LEU A 139 9.65 -2.54 -7.08
CA LEU A 139 9.89 -3.90 -7.53
C LEU A 139 8.97 -4.20 -8.72
N PRO A 140 9.51 -4.46 -9.92
CA PRO A 140 8.69 -4.66 -11.10
C PRO A 140 7.94 -5.98 -11.04
N PHE A 141 6.72 -6.00 -11.58
CA PHE A 141 5.84 -7.18 -11.72
C PHE A 141 5.34 -7.87 -10.42
N VAL A 142 5.93 -7.60 -9.25
CA VAL A 142 5.56 -8.25 -7.97
C VAL A 142 4.10 -7.97 -7.59
N GLY A 143 3.61 -6.78 -7.92
CA GLY A 143 2.25 -6.35 -7.65
C GLY A 143 1.19 -7.20 -8.34
N TYR A 144 1.50 -7.90 -9.44
CA TYR A 144 0.55 -8.80 -10.10
C TYR A 144 0.01 -9.89 -9.17
N VAL A 145 0.81 -10.36 -8.20
CA VAL A 145 0.35 -11.33 -7.19
C VAL A 145 -0.82 -10.75 -6.39
N THR A 146 -0.69 -9.48 -5.95
CA THR A 146 -1.75 -8.81 -5.17
C THR A 146 -2.97 -8.46 -6.03
N ILE A 147 -2.75 -8.05 -7.28
CA ILE A 147 -3.81 -7.78 -8.25
C ILE A 147 -4.63 -9.05 -8.49
N MET A 148 -3.96 -10.18 -8.76
CA MET A 148 -4.61 -11.46 -9.00
C MET A 148 -5.41 -11.93 -7.78
N LEU A 149 -4.87 -11.80 -6.57
CA LEU A 149 -5.63 -12.09 -5.34
C LEU A 149 -6.85 -11.19 -5.20
N SER A 150 -6.74 -9.91 -5.60
CA SER A 150 -7.85 -8.95 -5.52
C SER A 150 -8.94 -9.22 -6.58
N GLU A 151 -8.56 -9.53 -7.81
CA GLU A 151 -9.47 -9.83 -8.94
C GLU A 151 -10.12 -11.21 -8.81
N HIS A 152 -9.51 -12.14 -8.08
CA HIS A 152 -10.03 -13.48 -7.85
C HIS A 152 -10.24 -13.79 -6.35
N PRO A 153 -11.36 -13.35 -5.75
CA PRO A 153 -11.63 -13.54 -4.32
C PRO A 153 -11.56 -15.01 -3.86
N TRP A 154 -11.92 -15.96 -4.73
CA TRP A 154 -11.85 -17.40 -4.43
C TRP A 154 -10.42 -17.85 -4.08
N MET A 155 -9.40 -17.19 -4.61
CA MET A 155 -8.00 -17.47 -4.31
C MET A 155 -7.64 -17.12 -2.88
N LYS A 156 -8.16 -16.00 -2.35
CA LYS A 156 -7.98 -15.63 -0.93
C LYS A 156 -8.61 -16.70 -0.03
N THR A 157 -9.82 -17.14 -0.34
CA THR A 157 -10.53 -18.18 0.43
C THR A 157 -9.77 -19.51 0.37
N ALA A 158 -9.31 -19.92 -0.81
CA ALA A 158 -8.50 -21.13 -0.98
C ALA A 158 -7.20 -21.06 -0.17
N MET A 159 -6.49 -19.93 -0.21
CA MET A 159 -5.25 -19.72 0.53
C MET A 159 -5.48 -19.81 2.05
N LEU A 160 -6.51 -19.14 2.58
CA LEU A 160 -6.87 -19.23 4.00
C LEU A 160 -7.28 -20.65 4.39
N GLY A 161 -8.00 -21.36 3.52
CA GLY A 161 -8.37 -22.77 3.72
C GLY A 161 -7.15 -23.69 3.77
N ILE A 162 -6.19 -23.52 2.86
CA ILE A 162 -4.93 -24.28 2.83
C ILE A 162 -4.10 -23.96 4.08
N MET A 163 -3.98 -22.68 4.47
CA MET A 163 -3.27 -22.31 5.70
C MET A 163 -3.91 -22.96 6.93
N GLY A 164 -5.24 -22.92 7.06
CA GLY A 164 -5.95 -23.58 8.15
C GLY A 164 -5.74 -25.10 8.15
N LEU A 165 -5.81 -25.74 6.98
CA LEU A 165 -5.54 -27.16 6.82
C LEU A 165 -4.09 -27.50 7.21
N VAL A 166 -3.11 -26.73 6.75
CA VAL A 166 -1.69 -26.92 7.07
C VAL A 166 -1.46 -26.77 8.57
N VAL A 167 -2.06 -25.79 9.24
CA VAL A 167 -1.96 -25.65 10.71
C VAL A 167 -2.54 -26.87 11.44
N VAL A 168 -3.62 -27.47 10.92
CA VAL A 168 -4.22 -28.69 11.49
C VAL A 168 -3.38 -29.95 11.20
N LEU A 169 -2.69 -29.98 10.05
CA LEU A 169 -1.87 -31.11 9.59
C LEU A 169 -0.42 -31.05 10.09
N GLN A 170 0.14 -29.87 10.32
CA GLN A 170 1.41 -29.63 11.02
C GLN A 170 1.21 -29.97 12.50
N ARG A 171 1.18 -31.28 12.74
CA ARG A 171 1.14 -31.89 14.07
C ARG A 171 2.59 -32.08 14.51
N GLU A 172 3.06 -31.16 15.34
CA GLU A 172 4.13 -31.46 16.29
C GLU A 172 3.54 -31.74 17.68
#